data_AF-A0A413QPA1-F1
#
_entry.id   AF-A0A413QPA1-F1
#
_cell.length_a   1.000
_cell.length_b   1.000
_cell.length_c   1.000
_cell.angle_alpha   90.00
_cell.angle_beta   90.00
_cell.angle_gamma   90.00
#
_symmetry.space_group_name_H-M   'P 1'
#
loop_
_entity.id
_entity.type
_entity.pdbx_description
1 polymer ?
#
loop_
_entity_poly.entity_id
_entity_poly.type
_entity_poly.pdbx_seq_one_letter_code
_entity_poly.pdbx_strand_id
1 'polypeptide(L)' 'MEGKSALCGVLSLPQEPSGAYQEKQIIPSDVEQVIMPDKGFTAMRSVTIAAIPSNYGRISFNGYELKVE' A
#
# COMPACT_ATOMS: atom_id res chain seq x y z
N MET A 1 18.90 -23.52 46.00
CA MET A 1 18.84 -22.68 44.79
C MET A 1 17.58 -23.08 44.04
N GLU A 2 16.52 -22.29 44.16
CA GLU A 2 15.21 -22.58 43.59
C GLU A 2 15.16 -22.02 42.17
N GLY A 3 15.22 -22.91 41.17
CA GLY A 3 15.24 -22.54 39.77
C GLY A 3 13.87 -22.02 39.33
N LYS A 4 13.77 -20.72 39.08
CA LYS A 4 12.58 -20.12 38.46
C LYS A 4 12.50 -20.57 37.01
N SER A 5 11.66 -21.57 36.72
CA SER A 5 11.34 -21.97 35.35
C SER A 5 10.59 -20.83 34.65
N ALA A 6 11.24 -20.20 33.66
CA ALA A 6 10.59 -19.23 32.80
C ALA A 6 9.87 -19.98 31.66
N LEU A 7 8.57 -19.78 31.56
CA LEU A 7 7.75 -20.34 30.47
C LEU A 7 7.89 -19.41 29.26
N CYS A 8 8.72 -19.79 28.28
CA CYS A 8 8.82 -19.10 27.00
C CYS A 8 7.84 -19.72 26.00
N GLY A 9 6.86 -18.93 25.56
CA GLY A 9 5.91 -19.33 24.54
C GLY A 9 5.59 -18.16 23.60
N VAL A 10 5.17 -18.47 22.38
CA VAL A 10 4.66 -17.48 21.44
C VAL A 10 3.17 -17.32 21.71
N LEU A 11 2.77 -16.16 22.25
CA LEU A 11 1.35 -15.82 22.39
C LEU A 11 0.87 -15.22 21.06
N SER A 12 0.23 -16.03 20.23
CA SER A 12 -0.46 -15.55 19.04
C SER A 12 -1.88 -15.11 19.43
N LEU A 13 -2.06 -13.81 19.63
CA LEU A 13 -3.40 -13.22 19.73
C LEU A 13 -4.00 -13.18 18.30
N PRO A 14 -5.24 -13.66 18.09
CA PRO A 14 -5.95 -13.31 16.87
C PRO A 14 -6.10 -11.79 16.89
N GLN A 15 -5.39 -11.12 15.98
CA GLN A 15 -5.57 -9.70 15.78
C GLN A 15 -6.98 -9.53 15.23
N GLU A 16 -7.95 -9.22 16.09
CA GLU A 16 -9.27 -8.80 15.65
C GLU A 16 -9.06 -7.67 14.64
N PRO A 17 -9.78 -7.66 13.51
CA PRO A 17 -9.79 -6.49 12.65
C PRO A 17 -10.15 -5.33 13.58
N SER A 18 -9.26 -4.34 13.68
CA SER A 18 -9.65 -3.11 14.34
C SER A 18 -10.94 -2.66 13.64
N GLY A 19 -11.93 -2.20 14.40
CA GLY A 19 -13.13 -1.59 13.83
C GLY A 19 -12.82 -0.34 12.99
N ALA A 20 -11.54 0.02 12.84
CA ALA A 20 -11.08 1.08 11.98
C ALA A 20 -11.25 0.69 10.50
N TYR A 21 -11.68 1.67 9.74
CA TYR A 21 -11.67 1.64 8.29
C TYR A 21 -10.40 2.30 7.78
N GLN A 22 -9.86 1.80 6.67
CA GLN A 22 -8.60 2.30 6.12
C GLN A 22 -8.80 3.43 5.11
N GLU A 23 -7.89 4.40 5.11
CA GLU A 23 -7.74 5.36 4.01
C GLU A 23 -6.41 5.07 3.29
N LYS A 24 -6.41 5.07 1.95
CA LYS A 24 -5.20 4.87 1.14
C LYS A 24 -5.07 5.95 0.07
N GLN A 25 -3.84 6.37 -0.19
CA GLN A 25 -3.48 7.19 -1.34
C GLN A 25 -2.71 6.35 -2.34
N ILE A 26 -3.15 6.39 -3.60
CA ILE A 26 -2.60 5.55 -4.69
C ILE A 26 -2.15 6.44 -5.83
N ILE A 27 -0.95 6.18 -6.35
CA ILE A 27 -0.45 6.80 -7.57
C ILE A 27 -0.85 5.91 -8.75
N PRO A 28 -1.48 6.45 -9.80
CA PRO A 28 -1.81 5.71 -11.01
C PRO A 28 -0.58 5.04 -11.64
N SER A 29 -0.76 3.83 -12.14
CA SER A 29 0.24 3.06 -12.90
C SER A 29 -0.29 2.73 -14.31
N ASP A 30 0.62 2.33 -15.21
CA ASP A 30 0.30 1.73 -16.52
C ASP A 30 -0.30 0.33 -16.43
N VAL A 31 -0.27 -0.32 -15.26
CA VAL A 31 -0.87 -1.64 -15.05
C VAL A 31 -2.06 -1.57 -14.09
N GLU A 32 -2.89 -2.62 -14.09
CA GLU A 32 -4.04 -2.74 -13.19
C GLU A 32 -3.59 -2.72 -11.71
N GLN A 33 -4.26 -1.90 -10.90
CA GLN A 33 -3.99 -1.78 -9.46
C GLN A 33 -5.22 -2.22 -8.65
N VAL A 34 -5.07 -3.34 -7.94
CA VAL A 34 -6.12 -3.84 -7.03
C VAL A 34 -5.87 -3.28 -5.63
N ILE A 35 -6.81 -2.47 -5.13
CA ILE A 35 -6.72 -1.85 -3.81
C ILE A 35 -7.57 -2.63 -2.81
N MET A 36 -6.91 -3.24 -1.84
CA MET A 36 -7.57 -3.94 -0.72
C MET A 36 -7.16 -3.32 0.63
N PRO A 37 -8.02 -3.42 1.66
CA PRO A 37 -7.63 -3.10 3.02
C PRO A 37 -6.44 -3.95 3.46
N ASP A 38 -5.54 -3.36 4.23
CA ASP A 38 -4.46 -4.08 4.87
C ASP A 38 -5.00 -5.01 5.96
N LYS A 39 -4.23 -6.03 6.29
CA LYS A 39 -4.57 -6.96 7.37
C LYS A 39 -4.82 -6.18 8.68
N GLY A 40 -5.95 -6.45 9.32
CA GLY A 40 -6.33 -5.78 10.57
C GLY A 40 -7.27 -4.59 10.40
N PHE A 41 -7.66 -4.23 9.18
CA PHE A 41 -8.77 -3.31 8.92
C PHE A 41 -10.04 -4.07 8.55
N THR A 42 -11.18 -3.54 8.98
CA THR A 42 -12.50 -4.12 8.65
C THR A 42 -12.84 -3.92 7.17
N ALA A 43 -12.58 -2.72 6.64
CA ALA A 43 -12.84 -2.36 5.24
C ALA A 43 -12.08 -1.09 4.83
N MET A 44 -12.17 -0.73 3.55
CA MET A 44 -11.68 0.55 3.03
C MET A 44 -12.74 1.63 3.30
N ARG A 45 -12.32 2.76 3.87
CA ARG A 45 -13.14 3.96 4.04
C ARG A 45 -13.15 4.79 2.77
N SER A 46 -11.96 5.06 2.24
CA SER A 46 -11.74 5.93 1.09
C SER A 46 -10.44 5.56 0.38
N VAL A 47 -10.42 5.83 -0.92
CA VAL A 47 -9.22 5.73 -1.75
C VAL A 47 -9.05 7.07 -2.45
N THR A 48 -7.91 7.72 -2.25
CA THR A 48 -7.55 8.95 -2.95
C THR A 48 -6.58 8.60 -4.07
N ILE A 49 -6.98 8.86 -5.30
CA ILE A 49 -6.11 8.68 -6.46
C ILE A 49 -5.33 9.97 -6.70
N ALA A 50 -4.00 9.88 -6.67
CA ALA A 50 -3.13 10.99 -6.99
C ALA A 50 -3.27 11.37 -8.48
N ALA A 51 -3.03 12.64 -8.80
CA ALA A 51 -3.01 13.09 -10.18
C ALA A 51 -1.92 12.33 -10.97
N ILE A 52 -2.21 12.02 -12.22
CA ILE A 52 -1.20 11.53 -13.15
C ILE A 52 -0.17 12.67 -13.35
N PRO A 53 1.15 12.40 -13.24
CA PRO A 53 2.17 13.40 -13.52
C PRO A 53 1.93 14.07 -14.88
N SER A 54 2.11 15.39 -14.96
CA SER A 54 1.79 16.17 -16.17
C SER A 54 2.63 15.79 -17.40
N ASN A 55 3.71 15.04 -17.19
CA ASN A 55 4.64 14.56 -18.19
C ASN A 55 4.49 13.06 -18.49
N TYR A 56 3.54 12.37 -17.86
CA TYR A 56 3.30 10.96 -18.12
C TYR A 56 2.87 10.73 -19.58
N GLY A 57 3.63 9.91 -20.30
CA GLY A 57 3.38 9.60 -21.72
C GLY A 57 3.68 10.75 -22.69
N ARG A 58 4.27 11.86 -22.22
CA ARG A 58 4.73 12.92 -23.11
C ARG A 58 6.07 12.54 -23.71
N ILE A 59 6.07 12.41 -25.03
CA ILE A 59 7.30 12.30 -25.82
C ILE A 59 7.31 13.39 -26.89
N SER A 60 8.50 13.92 -27.14
CA SER A 60 8.76 14.79 -28.29
C SER A 60 9.75 14.12 -29.24
N PHE A 61 9.47 14.23 -30.53
CA PHE A 61 10.33 13.70 -31.60
C PHE A 61 10.59 14.78 -32.64
N ASN A 62 11.85 15.08 -32.90
CA ASN A 62 12.26 16.14 -33.83
C ASN A 62 12.79 15.62 -35.18
N GLY A 63 12.62 14.34 -35.47
CA GLY A 63 13.17 13.70 -36.67
C GLY A 63 14.55 13.04 -36.48
N TYR A 64 15.23 13.30 -35.36
CA TYR A 64 16.56 12.74 -35.02
C TYR A 64 16.60 12.14 -33.62
N GLU A 65 15.89 12.73 -32.66
CA GLU A 65 15.94 12.37 -31.25
C GLU A 65 14.52 12.23 -30.69
N LEU A 66 14.30 11.15 -29.93
CA LEU A 66 13.10 10.91 -29.14
C LEU A 66 13.39 11.27 -27.68
N LYS A 67 12.64 12.23 -27.13
CA LYS A 67 12.77 12.68 -25.74
C LYS A 67 11.52 12.32 -24.95
N VAL A 68 11.71 11.85 -23.73
CA VAL A 68 10.66 11.76 -22.71
C VAL A 68 10.67 13.09 -21.97
N GLU A 69 9.51 13.74 -21.87
CA GLU A 69 9.36 15.03 -21.17
C GLU A 69 9.08 14.87 -19.68
#